data_AF-A0A3M2ZEK5-F1
#
_entry.id   AF-A0A3M2ZEK5-F1
#
_cell.length_a   1.000
_cell.length_b   1.000
_cell.length_c   1.000
_cell.angle_alpha   90.00
_cell.angle_beta   90.00
_cell.angle_gamma   90.00
#
_symmetry.space_group_name_H-M   'P 1'
#
loop_
_entity.id
_entity.type
_entity.pdbx_description
1 polymer ?
#
loop_
_entity_poly.entity_id
_entity_poly.type
_entity_poly.pdbx_seq_one_letter_code
_entity_poly.pdbx_strand_id
1 'polypeptide(L)' 'GSGKSTTIRCLNRLEEHQQGRIIVDGTELTSDLKQIETIRREVGMVFQ' A
#
# COMPACT_ATOMS: atom_id res chain seq x y z
N GLY A 1 -15.44 6.44 11.56
CA GLY A 1 -14.34 6.61 10.59
C GLY A 1 -13.01 6.54 11.29
N SER A 2 -12.48 5.34 11.51
CA SER A 2 -11.20 5.13 12.21
C SER A 2 -10.02 4.96 11.25
N GLY A 3 -10.15 5.36 9.98
CA GLY A 3 -9.08 5.30 8.99
C GLY A 3 -8.78 3.94 8.35
N LYS A 4 -9.42 2.84 8.76
CA LYS A 4 -9.11 1.48 8.25
C LYS A 4 -9.10 1.38 6.72
N SER A 5 -10.15 1.88 6.06
CA SER A 5 -10.24 1.86 4.60
C SER A 5 -9.17 2.73 3.94
N THR A 6 -8.84 3.87 4.54
CA THR A 6 -7.74 4.75 4.11
C THR A 6 -6.39 4.04 4.23
N THR A 7 -6.14 3.33 5.32
CA THR A 7 -4.91 2.53 5.51
C THR A 7 -4.76 1.46 4.44
N ILE A 8 -5.83 0.71 4.16
CA ILE A 8 -5.78 -0.35 3.13
C ILE A 8 -5.58 0.27 1.73
N ARG A 9 -6.16 1.44 1.46
CA ARG A 9 -5.94 2.17 0.21
C ARG A 9 -4.49 2.65 0.07
N CYS A 10 -3.88 3.16 1.14
CA CYS A 10 -2.46 3.51 1.14
C CYS A 10 -1.58 2.28 0.90
N LEU A 11 -1.88 1.14 1.54
CA LEU A 11 -1.15 -0.12 1.38
C LEU A 11 -1.20 -0.64 -0.07
N ASN A 12 -2.36 -0.56 -0.71
CA ASN A 12 -2.56 -0.97 -2.10
C ASN A 12 -2.08 0.08 -3.12
N ARG A 13 -1.49 1.18 -2.63
CA ARG A 13 -1.08 2.33 -3.45
C ARG A 13 -2.23 2.92 -4.28
N LEU A 14 -3.46 2.87 -3.74
CA LEU A 14 -4.63 3.56 -4.30
C LEU A 14 -4.67 5.02 -3.84
N GLU A 15 -4.03 5.33 -2.71
CA GLU A 15 -3.83 6.68 -2.18
C GLU A 15 -2.36 6.84 -1.75
N GLU A 16 -1.82 8.05 -1.93
CA GLU A 16 -0.46 8.40 -1.50
C GLU A 16 -0.47 8.88 -0.04
N HIS A 17 0.45 8.37 0.77
CA HIS A 17 0.69 8.92 2.10
C HIS A 17 1.56 10.18 1.99
N GLN A 18 1.22 11.24 2.72
CA GLN A 18 1.97 12.50 2.61
C GLN A 18 3.31 12.46 3.38
N GLN A 19 3.38 11.71 4.47
CA GLN A 19 4.54 11.61 5.36
C GLN A 19 4.65 10.23 5.99
N GLY A 20 5.85 9.89 6.46
CA GLY A 20 6.17 8.58 7.03
C GLY A 20 6.70 7.61 5.98
N ARG A 21 6.82 6.34 6.35
CA ARG A 21 7.21 5.25 5.46
C ARG A 21 6.30 4.07 5.70
N ILE A 22 5.92 3.38 4.64
CA ILE A 22 5.15 2.13 4.70
C ILE A 22 6.09 1.04 4.21
N ILE A 23 6.36 0.05 5.06
CA ILE A 23 7.22 -1.09 4.73
C ILE A 23 6.36 -2.34 4.78
N VAL A 24 6.31 -3.08 3.67
CA VAL A 24 5.56 -4.34 3.52
C VAL A 24 6.57 -5.43 3.19
N ASP A 25 6.65 -6.46 4.04
CA ASP A 25 7.57 -7.59 3.86
C ASP A 25 9.03 -7.17 3.57
N GLY A 26 9.50 -6.13 4.27
CA GLY A 26 10.84 -5.57 4.10
C GLY A 26 11.03 -4.67 2.87
N THR A 27 10.00 -4.49 2.04
CA THR A 27 10.00 -3.59 0.89
C THR A 27 9.30 -2.28 1.24
N GLU A 28 9.98 -1.16 1.04
CA GLU A 28 9.38 0.16 1.21
C GLU A 28 8.41 0.47 0.05
N LEU A 29 7.20 0.91 0.38
CA LEU A 29 6.16 1.29 -0.58
C LEU A 29 6.45 2.69 -1.13
N THR A 30 7.38 2.76 -2.09
CA THR A 30 7.77 3.99 -2.78
C THR A 30 6.94 4.23 -4.06
N SER A 31 7.27 5.30 -4.79
CA SER A 31 6.69 5.59 -6.11
C SER A 31 7.33 4.79 -7.26
N ASP A 32 8.22 3.83 -6.97
CA ASP A 32 8.81 2.97 -7.98
C ASP A 32 7.77 1.94 -8.49
N LEU A 33 7.42 2.06 -9.77
CA LEU A 33 6.45 1.20 -10.44
C LEU A 33 6.81 -0.30 -10.32
N LYS A 34 8.10 -0.66 -10.34
CA LYS A 34 8.53 -2.06 -10.18
C LYS A 34 8.23 -2.61 -8.78
N GLN A 35 8.41 -1.78 -7.76
CA GLN A 35 8.14 -2.17 -6.37
C GLN A 35 6.64 -2.28 -6.12
N ILE A 36 5.85 -1.37 -6.69
CA ILE A 36 4.38 -1.40 -6.60
C ILE A 36 3.81 -2.67 -7.24
N GLU A 37 4.30 -3.08 -8.42
CA GLU A 37 3.86 -4.32 -9.08
C GLU A 37 4.20 -5.56 -8.25
N THR A 38 5.35 -5.57 -7.58
CA THR A 38 5.76 -6.68 -6.70
C THR A 38 4.82 -6.81 -5.51
N ILE A 39 4.52 -5.69 -4.84
CA ILE A 39 3.61 -5.67 -3.68
C ILE A 39 2.18 -6.04 -4.08
N ARG A 40 1.71 -5.60 -5.24
CA ARG A 40 0.37 -5.95 -5.77
C ARG A 40 0.20 -7.43 -6.12
N ARG A 41 1.29 -8.15 -6.40
CA ARG A 41 1.26 -9.60 -6.64
C ARG A 41 1.06 -10.39 -5.35
N GLU A 42 1.62 -9.91 -4.24
CA GLU A 42 1.56 -10.57 -2.94
C GLU A 42 0.32 -10.16 -2.12
N VAL A 43 -0.19 -8.93 -2.33
CA VAL A 43 -1.34 -8.38 -1.60
C VAL A 43 -2.62 -8.51 -2.42
N GLY A 44 -3.49 -9.44 -2.04
CA GLY A 44 -4.86 -9.55 -2.55
C GLY A 44 -5.85 -8.73 -1.73
N MET A 45 -6.55 -7.77 -2.34
CA MET A 45 -7.60 -6.98 -1.68
C MET A 45 -8.97 -7.67 -1.85
N VAL A 46 -9.51 -8.22 -0.77
CA VAL A 46 -10.88 -8.75 -0.74
C VAL A 46 -11.82 -7.61 -0.35
N PHE A 47 -12.68 -7.21 -1.29
CA PHE A 47 -13.73 -6.24 -1.02
C PHE A 47 -14.91 -6.92 -0.33
N GLN A 48 -15.44 -6.27 0.69
CA GLN A 48 -16.74 -6.57 1.29
C GLN A 48 -17.85 -5.82 0.57
#